data_AF-A0A6U6IQZ6-F1
#
_entry.id   AF-A0A6U6IQZ6-F1
#
_cell.length_a   1.000
_cell.length_b   1.000
_cell.length_c   1.000
_cell.angle_alpha   90.00
_cell.angle_beta   90.00
_cell.angle_gamma   90.00
#
_symmetry.space_group_name_H-M   'P 1'
#
loop_
_entity.id
_entity.type
_entity.pdbx_description
1 polymer ?
#
loop_
_entity_poly.entity_id
_entity_poly.type
_entity_poly.pdbx_seq_one_letter_code
_entity_poly.pdbx_strand_id
1 'polypeptide(L)'
;DAPHGGAKKRRGADGAGVDVNGEEGGGGGEHYNEEGEQEQVQAPAGPTLEELAQSDRAESVAGQPRGVDPDPLPVLLALRKVDRRRRRLFPPGVIFRINVRMYHDALRAAALGRLVAERYIDRVPGCGSYVSAALRLAAHREHSPEVVGEGLTEEQRARLAEDRTCFVPDEVLDYLPPAALANLRNRAGGARANLSGALVQLTRFGWPQCVAEVEEARGHPRGGKFEVSTRQLVEHLRGRVLHRAVLDAHGEVAARICSILETKGHLESEAVAQAAMVPAKDVREILHRLYRSNIISLLNLQMSKQHNQSNAIFLWTVRRPRMFRTVVDDMCRALVNLRLRRQHEIEVGKDWIERAKEADVGGEEENDNALDRINYGRFCQGLERLDNACLQLDETLMVLKDF
;
A
#
# COMPACT_ATOMS: atom_id res chain seq x y z
N ASP A 1 -18.66 -89.18 0.68
CA ASP A 1 -20.05 -88.72 0.55
C ASP A 1 -20.12 -87.37 -0.13
N ALA A 2 -20.68 -87.37 -1.34
CA ALA A 2 -21.23 -86.17 -1.98
C ALA A 2 -22.55 -85.76 -1.22
N PRO A 3 -23.34 -84.73 -1.59
CA PRO A 3 -23.31 -83.98 -2.84
C PRO A 3 -23.76 -82.47 -2.70
N HIS A 4 -23.74 -81.68 -3.79
CA HIS A 4 -24.89 -81.12 -4.55
C HIS A 4 -25.86 -80.20 -3.77
N GLY A 5 -26.51 -79.19 -4.36
CA GLY A 5 -26.79 -78.83 -5.76
C GLY A 5 -27.31 -77.38 -5.81
N GLY A 6 -27.32 -76.66 -6.94
CA GLY A 6 -28.29 -76.83 -8.04
C GLY A 6 -29.65 -76.26 -7.59
N ALA A 7 -30.31 -75.30 -8.24
CA ALA A 7 -30.69 -75.21 -9.65
C ALA A 7 -31.48 -73.87 -9.84
N LYS A 8 -31.39 -73.18 -11.00
CA LYS A 8 -32.43 -73.03 -12.06
C LYS A 8 -33.74 -72.32 -11.62
N LYS A 9 -34.49 -71.53 -12.40
CA LYS A 9 -34.52 -71.00 -13.78
C LYS A 9 -35.86 -70.21 -13.88
N ARG A 10 -35.90 -69.14 -14.70
CA ARG A 10 -37.01 -68.75 -15.64
C ARG A 10 -38.36 -68.35 -15.02
N ARG A 11 -39.28 -67.60 -15.66
CA ARG A 11 -39.45 -66.83 -16.91
C ARG A 11 -40.86 -66.21 -16.83
N GLY A 12 -41.08 -65.12 -17.57
CA GLY A 12 -42.39 -64.70 -18.13
C GLY A 12 -43.33 -64.01 -17.14
N ALA A 13 -43.94 -62.85 -17.40
CA ALA A 13 -44.59 -62.26 -18.60
C ALA A 13 -46.10 -62.10 -18.29
N ASP A 14 -46.66 -61.01 -18.84
CA ASP A 14 -48.08 -60.59 -18.89
C ASP A 14 -48.60 -59.92 -17.61
N GLY A 15 -49.28 -58.77 -17.61
CA GLY A 15 -49.88 -57.96 -18.67
C GLY A 15 -51.27 -57.50 -18.21
N ALA A 16 -51.51 -56.20 -18.03
CA ALA A 16 -52.83 -55.56 -18.02
C ALA A 16 -52.68 -54.04 -17.83
N GLY A 17 -53.15 -53.26 -18.81
CA GLY A 17 -53.25 -51.80 -18.72
C GLY A 17 -54.62 -51.34 -18.23
N VAL A 18 -54.71 -50.05 -17.88
CA VAL A 18 -55.89 -49.18 -18.09
C VAL A 18 -55.38 -47.74 -18.24
N ASP A 19 -55.75 -47.12 -19.35
CA ASP A 19 -55.58 -45.70 -19.70
C ASP A 19 -56.51 -44.79 -18.88
N VAL A 20 -56.07 -43.56 -18.56
CA VAL A 20 -56.91 -42.35 -18.70
C VAL A 20 -56.03 -41.15 -19.09
N ASN A 21 -56.47 -40.48 -20.16
CA ASN A 21 -55.95 -39.30 -20.82
C ASN A 21 -55.79 -38.05 -19.92
N GLY A 22 -54.83 -37.21 -20.30
CA GLY A 22 -54.70 -35.81 -19.88
C GLY A 22 -53.88 -35.06 -20.93
N GLU A 23 -54.60 -34.29 -21.74
CA GLU A 23 -54.25 -33.60 -22.98
C GLU A 23 -53.07 -32.61 -22.94
N GLU A 24 -52.42 -32.56 -24.10
CA GLU A 24 -51.94 -31.37 -24.85
C GLU A 24 -50.78 -30.52 -24.31
N GLY A 25 -49.68 -30.55 -25.09
CA GLY A 25 -49.52 -29.48 -26.07
C GLY A 25 -48.26 -28.62 -25.98
N GLY A 26 -47.38 -28.78 -26.97
CA GLY A 26 -46.83 -27.63 -27.68
C GLY A 26 -45.45 -27.15 -27.26
N GLY A 27 -44.43 -27.65 -27.97
CA GLY A 27 -43.10 -27.05 -27.99
C GLY A 27 -43.05 -25.72 -28.75
N GLY A 28 -42.05 -24.92 -28.42
CA GLY A 28 -41.65 -23.74 -29.16
C GLY A 28 -40.25 -23.35 -28.71
N GLY A 29 -39.26 -23.56 -29.57
CA GLY A 29 -37.91 -23.08 -29.36
C GLY A 29 -37.85 -21.57 -29.64
N GLU A 30 -37.12 -20.84 -28.79
CA GLU A 30 -36.84 -19.44 -29.01
C GLU A 30 -35.35 -19.23 -29.33
N HIS A 31 -35.16 -18.86 -30.60
CA HIS A 31 -34.02 -18.13 -31.12
C HIS A 31 -33.85 -16.80 -30.37
N TYR A 32 -32.63 -16.52 -29.89
CA TYR A 32 -32.24 -15.16 -29.53
C TYR A 32 -31.72 -14.46 -30.79
N ASN A 33 -32.51 -13.53 -31.32
CA ASN A 33 -32.09 -12.55 -32.33
C ASN A 33 -31.61 -11.27 -31.63
N GLU A 34 -30.45 -10.80 -32.08
CA GLU A 34 -29.87 -9.49 -31.82
C GLU A 34 -30.51 -8.45 -32.76
N GLU A 35 -31.42 -7.62 -32.27
CA GLU A 35 -31.75 -6.27 -32.77
C GLU A 35 -32.27 -5.51 -31.53
N GLY A 36 -31.82 -4.32 -31.12
CA GLY A 36 -31.31 -3.21 -31.90
C GLY A 36 -32.16 -1.96 -31.65
N GLU A 37 -32.49 -1.64 -30.39
CA GLU A 37 -33.18 -0.39 -30.03
C GLU A 37 -32.33 0.42 -29.05
N GLN A 38 -31.73 1.50 -29.59
CA GLN A 38 -31.02 2.52 -28.84
C GLN A 38 -32.03 3.54 -28.31
N GLU A 39 -32.43 3.38 -27.06
CA GLU A 39 -33.14 4.43 -26.32
C GLU A 39 -32.08 5.37 -25.70
N GLN A 40 -31.87 6.53 -26.35
CA GLN A 40 -30.99 7.59 -25.85
C GLN A 40 -31.62 8.26 -24.62
N VAL A 41 -31.24 7.80 -23.43
CA VAL A 41 -31.42 8.56 -22.18
C VAL A 41 -30.27 9.55 -22.07
N GLN A 42 -30.58 10.82 -22.36
CA GLN A 42 -29.65 11.94 -22.32
C GLN A 42 -29.38 12.33 -20.85
N ALA A 43 -28.24 11.89 -20.31
CA ALA A 43 -27.73 12.35 -19.02
C ALA A 43 -27.24 13.81 -19.14
N PRO A 44 -27.45 14.68 -18.13
CA PRO A 44 -26.95 16.05 -18.18
C PRO A 44 -25.42 16.02 -18.21
N ALA A 45 -24.84 16.68 -19.21
CA ALA A 45 -23.40 16.81 -19.37
C ALA A 45 -22.79 17.52 -18.15
N GLY A 46 -21.97 16.81 -17.39
CA GLY A 46 -21.06 17.42 -16.43
C GLY A 46 -19.99 18.23 -17.15
N PRO A 47 -19.43 19.28 -16.52
CA PRO A 47 -18.49 20.19 -17.17
C PRO A 47 -17.24 19.42 -17.63
N THR A 48 -16.77 19.77 -18.82
CA THR A 48 -15.59 19.14 -19.43
C THR A 48 -14.32 19.57 -18.71
N LEU A 49 -13.27 18.73 -18.76
CA LEU A 49 -11.97 19.00 -18.10
C LEU A 49 -11.32 20.33 -18.54
N GLU A 50 -11.69 20.87 -19.70
CA GLU A 50 -11.26 22.19 -20.17
C GLU A 50 -12.01 23.35 -19.49
N GLU A 51 -13.28 23.14 -19.10
CA GLU A 51 -14.08 24.15 -18.36
C GLU A 51 -13.65 24.25 -16.90
N LEU A 52 -13.26 23.12 -16.27
CA LEU A 52 -12.66 23.10 -14.93
C LEU A 52 -11.25 23.74 -14.91
N ALA A 53 -10.49 23.59 -15.99
CA ALA A 53 -9.18 24.24 -16.14
C ALA A 53 -9.29 25.75 -16.43
N GLN A 54 -10.41 26.20 -17.00
CA GLN A 54 -10.68 27.62 -17.25
C GLN A 54 -11.27 28.32 -16.00
N SER A 55 -12.04 27.63 -15.16
CA SER A 55 -12.46 28.17 -13.86
C SER A 55 -11.28 28.36 -12.89
N ASP A 56 -10.33 27.43 -12.86
CA ASP A 56 -9.10 27.55 -12.07
C ASP A 56 -8.18 28.69 -12.55
N ARG A 57 -8.21 29.01 -13.85
CA ARG A 57 -7.47 30.15 -14.41
C ARG A 57 -8.19 31.48 -14.16
N ALA A 58 -9.51 31.51 -14.18
CA ALA A 58 -10.30 32.72 -13.90
C ALA A 58 -10.26 33.14 -12.42
N GLU A 59 -10.15 32.19 -11.48
CA GLU A 59 -9.94 32.49 -10.06
C GLU A 59 -8.51 32.97 -9.73
N SER A 60 -7.54 32.74 -10.62
CA SER A 60 -6.14 33.13 -10.39
C SER A 60 -5.79 34.61 -10.68
N VAL A 61 -6.72 35.39 -11.26
CA VAL A 61 -6.41 36.77 -11.74
C VAL A 61 -7.25 37.87 -11.08
N ALA A 62 -8.28 37.54 -10.28
CA ALA A 62 -9.13 38.56 -9.64
C ALA A 62 -9.08 38.48 -8.11
N GLY A 63 -7.99 38.97 -7.52
CA GLY A 63 -7.91 39.10 -6.06
C GLY A 63 -6.56 39.64 -5.57
N GLN A 64 -6.34 40.94 -5.69
CA GLN A 64 -5.43 41.59 -4.75
C GLN A 64 -5.97 41.33 -3.34
N PRO A 65 -5.18 40.77 -2.39
CA PRO A 65 -5.66 40.59 -1.03
C PRO A 65 -5.80 41.98 -0.41
N ARG A 66 -7.05 42.45 -0.29
CA ARG A 66 -7.38 43.57 0.59
C ARG A 66 -6.96 43.16 2.00
N GLY A 67 -6.09 43.97 2.59
CA GLY A 67 -5.50 43.73 3.90
C GLY A 67 -6.55 43.47 4.97
N VAL A 68 -6.61 42.22 5.41
CA VAL A 68 -6.92 41.88 6.78
C VAL A 68 -5.63 41.24 7.28
N ASP A 69 -4.86 41.97 8.08
CA ASP A 69 -3.72 41.39 8.78
C ASP A 69 -4.23 40.21 9.60
N PRO A 70 -3.84 38.95 9.31
CA PRO A 70 -4.20 37.86 10.18
C PRO A 70 -3.42 38.07 11.47
N ASP A 71 -4.13 38.22 12.59
CA ASP A 71 -3.51 38.26 13.92
C ASP A 71 -2.46 37.14 14.00
N PRO A 72 -1.18 37.46 14.23
CA PRO A 72 -0.14 36.46 14.18
C PRO A 72 -0.41 35.45 15.30
N LEU A 73 -0.63 34.19 14.92
CA LEU A 73 -0.88 33.07 15.82
C LEU A 73 0.02 33.18 17.07
N PRO A 74 -0.52 33.00 18.30
CA PRO A 74 0.22 33.18 19.54
C PRO A 74 1.57 32.44 19.59
N VAL A 75 1.65 31.29 18.92
CA VAL A 75 2.86 30.46 18.76
C VAL A 75 3.96 31.18 17.96
N LEU A 76 3.62 31.86 16.87
CA LEU A 76 4.58 32.61 16.05
C LEU A 76 5.06 33.88 16.77
N LEU A 77 4.16 34.53 17.52
CA LEU A 77 4.53 35.62 18.41
C LEU A 77 5.48 35.17 19.53
N ALA A 78 5.25 34.01 20.12
CA ALA A 78 6.13 33.43 21.14
C ALA A 78 7.52 33.11 20.57
N LEU A 79 7.61 32.46 19.39
CA LEU A 79 8.87 32.16 18.72
C LEU A 79 9.66 33.40 18.31
N ARG A 80 8.97 34.51 17.99
CA ARG A 80 9.56 35.81 17.63
C ARG A 80 10.09 36.60 18.83
N LYS A 81 9.54 36.37 20.03
CA LYS A 81 9.96 37.02 21.28
C LYS A 81 11.23 36.42 21.87
N VAL A 82 11.49 35.13 21.62
CA VAL A 82 12.56 34.37 22.28
C VAL A 82 13.97 34.63 21.72
N ASP A 83 14.14 35.01 20.43
CA ASP A 83 15.50 35.17 19.85
C ASP A 83 15.61 36.19 18.70
N ARG A 84 16.63 37.06 18.74
CA ARG A 84 16.97 37.99 17.64
C ARG A 84 17.41 37.26 16.36
N ARG A 85 18.02 36.07 16.48
CA ARG A 85 18.40 35.24 15.31
C ARG A 85 17.19 34.65 14.59
N ARG A 86 16.11 34.33 15.32
CA ARG A 86 14.87 33.76 14.76
C ARG A 86 14.03 34.79 14.02
N ARG A 87 14.17 36.08 14.34
CA ARG A 87 13.53 37.18 13.56
C ARG A 87 14.05 37.28 12.12
N ARG A 88 15.27 36.82 11.83
CA ARG A 88 15.80 36.73 10.46
C ARG A 88 15.21 35.55 9.68
N LEU A 89 14.82 34.49 10.37
CA LEU A 89 14.24 33.27 9.77
C LEU A 89 12.75 33.45 9.43
N PHE A 90 12.05 34.32 10.15
CA PHE A 90 10.61 34.57 9.94
C PHE A 90 10.33 36.05 9.69
N PRO A 91 10.55 36.56 8.46
CA PRO A 91 10.20 37.92 8.10
C PRO A 91 8.69 38.14 8.20
N PRO A 92 8.22 39.32 8.66
CA PRO A 92 6.79 39.64 8.67
C PRO A 92 6.25 39.71 7.23
N GLY A 93 5.05 39.15 7.00
CA GLY A 93 4.41 39.11 5.67
C GLY A 93 4.74 37.87 4.83
N VAL A 94 5.54 36.93 5.34
CA VAL A 94 5.86 35.67 4.63
C VAL A 94 4.84 34.59 4.99
N ILE A 95 4.29 33.95 3.97
CA ILE A 95 3.43 32.77 4.12
C ILE A 95 4.31 31.54 4.18
N PHE A 96 4.28 30.84 5.30
CA PHE A 96 4.98 29.56 5.47
C PHE A 96 4.05 28.41 5.07
N ARG A 97 4.55 27.51 4.22
CA ARG A 97 3.90 26.24 3.91
C ARG A 97 4.78 25.09 4.41
N ILE A 98 4.14 24.01 4.86
CA ILE A 98 4.85 22.80 5.26
C ILE A 98 5.31 22.08 3.98
N ASN A 99 6.60 21.73 3.90
CA ASN A 99 7.11 20.92 2.81
C ASN A 99 6.69 19.46 3.02
N VAL A 100 5.54 19.10 2.46
CA VAL A 100 4.99 17.73 2.52
C VAL A 100 5.90 16.72 1.82
N ARG A 101 6.62 17.12 0.76
CA ARG A 101 7.54 16.22 0.04
C ARG A 101 8.70 15.77 0.92
N MET A 102 9.33 16.72 1.62
CA MET A 102 10.38 16.41 2.59
C MET A 102 9.88 15.48 3.70
N TYR A 103 8.63 15.66 4.14
CA TYR A 103 8.02 14.76 5.12
C TYR A 103 7.80 13.35 4.56
N HIS A 104 7.31 13.23 3.33
CA HIS A 104 7.13 11.93 2.65
C HIS A 104 8.48 11.22 2.46
N ASP A 105 9.53 11.95 2.09
CA ASP A 105 10.87 11.38 1.93
C ASP A 105 11.44 10.91 3.28
N ALA A 106 11.17 11.63 4.37
CA ALA A 106 11.53 11.20 5.72
C ALA A 106 10.76 9.94 6.18
N LEU A 107 9.47 9.84 5.84
CA LEU A 107 8.67 8.63 6.07
C LEU A 107 9.17 7.46 5.23
N ARG A 108 9.51 7.68 3.95
CA ARG A 108 10.14 6.69 3.08
C ARG A 108 11.46 6.20 3.68
N ALA A 109 12.31 7.11 4.13
CA ALA A 109 13.57 6.77 4.81
C ALA A 109 13.35 5.93 6.07
N ALA A 110 12.32 6.22 6.86
CA ALA A 110 11.99 5.45 8.06
C ALA A 110 11.47 4.05 7.72
N ALA A 111 10.56 3.93 6.76
CA ALA A 111 9.97 2.66 6.34
C ALA A 111 11.00 1.72 5.70
N LEU A 112 11.86 2.24 4.82
CA LEU A 112 12.95 1.46 4.21
C LEU A 112 14.01 1.09 5.27
N GLY A 113 14.29 1.98 6.21
CA GLY A 113 15.13 1.66 7.37
C GLY A 113 14.59 0.50 8.20
N ARG A 114 13.28 0.48 8.50
CA ARG A 114 12.62 -0.64 9.21
C ARG A 114 12.71 -1.94 8.41
N LEU A 115 12.47 -1.89 7.10
CA LEU A 115 12.59 -3.05 6.22
C LEU A 115 13.99 -3.67 6.26
N VAL A 116 15.03 -2.84 6.17
CA VAL A 116 16.43 -3.31 6.22
C VAL A 116 16.77 -3.85 7.60
N ALA A 117 16.29 -3.20 8.68
CA ALA A 117 16.46 -3.69 10.04
C ALA A 117 15.88 -5.10 10.19
N GLU A 118 14.61 -5.31 9.84
CA GLU A 118 13.95 -6.61 9.99
C GLU A 118 14.64 -7.74 9.22
N ARG A 119 15.29 -7.42 8.10
CA ARG A 119 15.93 -8.42 7.22
C ARG A 119 17.36 -8.75 7.61
N TYR A 120 18.12 -7.77 8.11
CA TYR A 120 19.57 -7.90 8.28
C TYR A 120 20.05 -7.61 9.71
N ILE A 121 19.14 -7.48 10.70
CA ILE A 121 19.50 -7.20 12.10
C ILE A 121 20.50 -8.21 12.67
N ASP A 122 20.35 -9.50 12.33
CA ASP A 122 21.22 -10.57 12.83
C ASP A 122 22.64 -10.49 12.27
N ARG A 123 22.80 -9.89 11.08
CA ARG A 123 24.09 -9.83 10.37
C ARG A 123 24.81 -8.52 10.62
N VAL A 124 24.08 -7.41 10.54
CA VAL A 124 24.62 -6.05 10.68
C VAL A 124 23.75 -5.29 11.69
N PRO A 125 24.17 -5.22 12.97
CA PRO A 125 23.40 -4.50 13.98
C PRO A 125 23.36 -3.00 13.64
N GLY A 126 22.15 -2.43 13.68
CA GLY A 126 21.92 -1.01 13.36
C GLY A 126 21.81 -0.68 11.86
N CYS A 127 21.81 -1.69 10.97
CA CYS A 127 21.71 -1.50 9.51
C CYS A 127 20.56 -0.59 9.06
N GLY A 128 19.38 -0.75 9.65
CA GLY A 128 18.23 0.11 9.34
C GLY A 128 18.44 1.58 9.71
N SER A 129 19.19 1.86 10.78
CA SER A 129 19.54 3.24 11.16
C SER A 129 20.54 3.86 10.19
N TYR A 130 21.50 3.07 9.68
CA TYR A 130 22.46 3.54 8.68
C TYR A 130 21.77 3.91 7.38
N VAL A 131 20.90 3.03 6.86
CA VAL A 131 20.15 3.28 5.63
C VAL A 131 19.16 4.42 5.80
N SER A 132 18.45 4.50 6.93
CA SER A 132 17.52 5.61 7.20
C SER A 132 18.24 6.95 7.29
N ALA A 133 19.41 7.00 7.94
CA ALA A 133 20.21 8.22 8.02
C ALA A 133 20.76 8.63 6.64
N ALA A 134 21.22 7.69 5.82
CA ALA A 134 21.67 7.95 4.45
C ALA A 134 20.53 8.52 3.57
N LEU A 135 19.32 7.95 3.67
CA LEU A 135 18.16 8.44 2.94
C LEU A 135 17.68 9.81 3.44
N ARG A 136 17.78 10.10 4.74
CA ARG A 136 17.49 11.43 5.30
C ARG A 136 18.49 12.49 4.82
N LEU A 137 19.77 12.12 4.74
CA LEU A 137 20.80 12.98 4.15
C LEU A 137 20.47 13.26 2.67
N ALA A 138 20.09 12.24 1.90
CA ALA A 138 19.67 12.42 0.51
C ALA A 138 18.45 13.36 0.39
N ALA A 139 17.43 13.18 1.24
CA ALA A 139 16.26 14.08 1.29
C ALA A 139 16.65 15.52 1.65
N HIS A 140 17.56 15.71 2.61
CA HIS A 140 18.04 17.04 2.98
C HIS A 140 18.79 17.73 1.82
N ARG A 141 19.55 16.97 1.01
CA ARG A 141 20.23 17.50 -0.18
C ARG A 141 19.24 17.86 -1.29
N GLU A 142 18.22 17.05 -1.50
CA GLU A 142 17.20 17.27 -2.51
C GLU A 142 16.38 18.55 -2.24
N HIS A 143 16.03 18.80 -0.99
CA HIS A 143 15.23 19.96 -0.59
C HIS A 143 16.07 21.18 -0.14
N SER A 144 17.40 21.15 -0.34
CA SER A 144 18.28 22.27 -0.02
C SER A 144 18.05 23.45 -0.99
N PRO A 145 17.93 24.70 -0.50
CA PRO A 145 17.64 25.87 -1.34
C PRO A 145 18.72 26.18 -2.38
N GLU A 146 19.96 25.74 -2.18
CA GLU A 146 21.09 25.94 -3.11
C GLU A 146 20.87 25.28 -4.47
N VAL A 147 19.99 24.29 -4.53
CA VAL A 147 19.76 23.43 -5.71
C VAL A 147 18.65 23.97 -6.63
N VAL A 148 17.79 24.85 -6.13
CA VAL A 148 16.66 25.44 -6.88
C VAL A 148 17.08 26.69 -7.67
N GLY A 149 18.36 27.08 -7.62
CA GLY A 149 18.91 28.21 -8.36
C GLY A 149 18.82 28.00 -9.88
N GLU A 150 18.04 28.87 -10.55
CA GLU A 150 18.02 28.99 -12.01
C GLU A 150 19.41 29.42 -12.51
N GLY A 151 20.12 28.56 -13.26
CA GLY A 151 21.41 28.92 -13.87
C GLY A 151 22.45 27.80 -14.05
N LEU A 152 22.22 26.58 -13.54
CA LEU A 152 23.17 25.47 -13.66
C LEU A 152 23.20 24.88 -15.09
N THR A 153 24.39 24.65 -15.64
CA THR A 153 24.59 23.92 -16.91
C THR A 153 24.18 22.45 -16.78
N GLU A 154 23.88 21.80 -17.91
CA GLU A 154 23.41 20.42 -17.94
C GLU A 154 24.41 19.43 -17.29
N GLU A 155 25.71 19.63 -17.50
CA GLU A 155 26.78 18.86 -16.84
C GLU A 155 26.82 19.06 -15.32
N GLN A 156 26.59 20.29 -14.84
CA GLN A 156 26.53 20.59 -13.41
C GLN A 156 25.30 19.94 -12.77
N ARG A 157 24.17 19.90 -13.47
CA ARG A 157 22.96 19.19 -13.02
C ARG A 157 23.18 17.68 -12.93
N ALA A 158 23.87 17.09 -13.90
CA ALA A 158 24.20 15.66 -13.89
C ALA A 158 25.10 15.30 -12.70
N ARG A 159 26.17 16.06 -12.46
CA ARG A 159 27.06 15.87 -11.29
C ARG A 159 26.31 16.03 -9.97
N LEU A 160 25.46 17.06 -9.86
CA LEU A 160 24.61 17.26 -8.69
C LEU A 160 23.58 16.13 -8.51
N ALA A 161 23.13 15.47 -9.57
CA ALA A 161 22.23 14.33 -9.48
C ALA A 161 22.97 13.09 -8.92
N GLU A 162 24.19 12.83 -9.37
CA GLU A 162 25.03 11.74 -8.85
C GLU A 162 25.40 11.95 -7.37
N ASP A 163 25.75 13.18 -6.98
CA ASP A 163 26.08 13.52 -5.59
C ASP A 163 24.85 13.55 -4.66
N ARG A 164 23.63 13.56 -5.20
CA ARG A 164 22.39 13.41 -4.41
C ARG A 164 22.14 11.97 -3.98
N THR A 165 22.43 11.00 -4.85
CA THR A 165 22.14 9.58 -4.55
C THR A 165 23.30 8.91 -3.81
N CYS A 166 24.50 9.45 -3.95
CA CYS A 166 25.69 8.95 -3.28
C CYS A 166 25.96 9.64 -1.94
N PHE A 167 26.56 8.91 -1.00
CA PHE A 167 26.96 9.44 0.29
C PHE A 167 28.29 8.85 0.76
N VAL A 168 28.97 9.62 1.60
CA VAL A 168 30.19 9.20 2.30
C VAL A 168 29.84 8.88 3.76
N PRO A 169 30.44 7.85 4.39
CA PRO A 169 30.15 7.49 5.77
C PRO A 169 30.22 8.66 6.77
N ASP A 170 31.16 9.59 6.58
CA ASP A 170 31.32 10.76 7.46
C ASP A 170 30.07 11.64 7.52
N GLU A 171 29.39 11.85 6.39
CA GLU A 171 28.25 12.76 6.27
C GLU A 171 26.98 12.17 6.90
N VAL A 172 26.91 10.83 6.99
CA VAL A 172 25.78 10.12 7.59
C VAL A 172 25.81 10.20 9.12
N LEU A 173 26.99 10.45 9.72
CA LEU A 173 27.16 10.50 11.18
C LEU A 173 26.28 11.55 11.85
N ASP A 174 26.03 12.68 11.19
CA ASP A 174 25.21 13.77 11.74
C ASP A 174 23.71 13.43 11.77
N TYR A 175 23.26 12.50 10.93
CA TYR A 175 21.86 12.11 10.78
C TYR A 175 21.50 10.81 11.53
N LEU A 176 22.48 10.20 12.19
CA LEU A 176 22.32 8.95 12.94
C LEU A 176 21.68 9.21 14.32
N PRO A 177 20.73 8.35 14.78
CA PRO A 177 20.23 8.43 16.14
C PRO A 177 21.36 8.25 17.17
N PRO A 178 21.29 8.92 18.33
CA PRO A 178 22.38 8.96 19.30
C PRO A 178 22.75 7.57 19.84
N ALA A 179 21.77 6.66 19.95
CA ALA A 179 22.00 5.28 20.36
C ALA A 179 22.86 4.50 19.34
N ALA A 180 22.59 4.64 18.04
CA ALA A 180 23.38 3.97 16.99
C ALA A 180 24.80 4.55 16.91
N LEU A 181 24.92 5.86 17.09
CA LEU A 181 26.21 6.55 17.10
C LEU A 181 27.08 6.14 18.30
N ALA A 182 26.48 5.99 19.49
CA ALA A 182 27.19 5.46 20.67
C ALA A 182 27.71 4.03 20.41
N ASN A 183 26.89 3.16 19.82
CA ASN A 183 27.29 1.79 19.48
C ASN A 183 28.46 1.74 18.48
N LEU A 184 28.49 2.66 17.51
CA LEU A 184 29.59 2.78 16.54
C LEU A 184 30.87 3.34 17.17
N ARG A 185 30.75 4.28 18.11
CA ARG A 185 31.90 4.87 18.83
C ARG A 185 32.54 3.91 19.82
N ASN A 186 31.75 3.06 20.47
CA ASN A 186 32.25 2.11 21.48
C ASN A 186 33.03 0.94 20.87
N ARG A 187 32.92 0.70 19.56
CA ARG A 187 33.67 -0.33 18.84
C ARG A 187 35.05 0.18 18.43
N ALA A 188 36.06 -0.70 18.52
CA ALA A 188 37.41 -0.40 18.07
C ALA A 188 37.43 0.03 16.59
N GLY A 189 38.20 1.06 16.23
CA GLY A 189 38.27 1.61 14.87
C GLY A 189 37.50 2.91 14.64
N GLY A 190 36.72 3.38 15.63
CA GLY A 190 35.98 4.64 15.55
C GLY A 190 34.72 4.58 14.68
N ALA A 191 33.86 5.60 14.79
CA ALA A 191 32.53 5.56 14.19
C ALA A 191 32.55 5.42 12.66
N ARG A 192 33.49 6.09 11.98
CA ARG A 192 33.65 6.08 10.53
C ARG A 192 34.01 4.70 9.99
N ALA A 193 35.08 4.08 10.49
CA ALA A 193 35.58 2.81 9.98
C ALA A 193 34.59 1.67 10.26
N ASN A 194 33.88 1.74 11.39
CA ASN A 194 32.82 0.80 11.72
C ASN A 194 31.60 0.95 10.81
N LEU A 195 31.24 2.19 10.47
CA LEU A 195 30.15 2.46 9.52
C LEU A 195 30.53 2.00 8.10
N SER A 196 31.72 2.31 7.61
CA SER A 196 32.18 1.83 6.30
C SER A 196 32.25 0.31 6.25
N GLY A 197 32.75 -0.35 7.30
CA GLY A 197 32.76 -1.81 7.41
C GLY A 197 31.35 -2.41 7.39
N ALA A 198 30.39 -1.78 8.07
CA ALA A 198 28.99 -2.21 8.07
C ALA A 198 28.32 -2.04 6.69
N LEU A 199 28.61 -0.94 5.98
CA LEU A 199 28.09 -0.70 4.64
C LEU A 199 28.66 -1.70 3.61
N VAL A 200 29.96 -2.02 3.70
CA VAL A 200 30.58 -3.08 2.88
C VAL A 200 30.02 -4.46 3.20
N GLN A 201 29.55 -4.70 4.42
CA GLN A 201 28.83 -5.94 4.72
C GLN A 201 27.44 -5.95 4.09
N LEU A 202 26.75 -4.80 4.04
CA LEU A 202 25.43 -4.67 3.41
C LEU A 202 25.48 -4.83 1.88
N THR A 203 26.56 -4.41 1.23
CA THR A 203 26.73 -4.55 -0.24
C THR A 203 26.86 -6.01 -0.68
N ARG A 204 27.26 -6.91 0.22
CA ARG A 204 27.32 -8.36 -0.06
C ARG A 204 25.95 -9.01 -0.23
N PHE A 205 24.87 -8.34 0.17
CA PHE A 205 23.52 -8.90 0.07
C PHE A 205 22.85 -8.45 -1.23
N GLY A 206 22.57 -9.43 -2.11
CA GLY A 206 22.07 -9.17 -3.46
C GLY A 206 20.54 -9.14 -3.62
N TRP A 207 19.75 -9.58 -2.64
CA TRP A 207 18.28 -9.60 -2.79
C TRP A 207 17.49 -9.28 -1.51
N PRO A 208 16.81 -8.12 -1.45
CA PRO A 208 16.98 -6.97 -2.34
C PRO A 208 18.37 -6.32 -2.13
N GLN A 209 18.96 -5.74 -3.19
CA GLN A 209 20.16 -4.92 -3.02
C GLN A 209 19.79 -3.68 -2.22
N CYS A 210 20.44 -3.49 -1.07
CA CYS A 210 20.15 -2.38 -0.17
C CYS A 210 21.09 -1.19 -0.43
N VAL A 211 22.38 -1.50 -0.52
CA VAL A 211 23.46 -0.52 -0.70
C VAL A 211 24.37 -1.02 -1.80
N ALA A 212 24.72 -0.12 -2.72
CA ALA A 212 25.73 -0.32 -3.74
C ALA A 212 27.02 0.43 -3.34
N GLU A 213 28.16 -0.19 -3.59
CA GLU A 213 29.47 0.44 -3.43
C GLU A 213 29.85 1.08 -4.76
N VAL A 214 29.89 2.41 -4.80
CA VAL A 214 30.21 3.19 -6.00
C VAL A 214 31.73 3.34 -6.12
N GLU A 215 32.40 3.62 -5.00
CA GLU A 215 33.86 3.64 -4.91
C GLU A 215 34.32 2.77 -3.74
N GLU A 216 35.32 1.93 -4.01
CA GLU A 216 35.80 0.93 -3.06
C GLU A 216 36.29 1.57 -1.75
N ALA A 217 35.78 1.04 -0.63
CA ALA A 217 36.13 1.48 0.71
C ALA A 217 37.63 1.28 1.02
N ARG A 218 38.32 0.37 0.32
CA ARG A 218 39.74 0.04 0.51
C ARG A 218 40.73 0.96 -0.24
N GLY A 219 40.26 2.02 -0.87
CA GLY A 219 41.12 3.02 -1.52
C GLY A 219 40.69 4.48 -1.31
N HIS A 220 39.48 4.72 -0.81
CA HIS A 220 38.93 6.07 -0.71
C HIS A 220 39.35 6.78 0.60
N PRO A 221 39.88 8.02 0.55
CA PRO A 221 40.35 8.76 1.73
C PRO A 221 39.23 9.05 2.73
N ARG A 222 37.96 8.98 2.30
CA ARG A 222 36.78 9.17 3.16
C ARG A 222 36.03 7.88 3.54
N GLY A 223 36.62 6.70 3.33
CA GLY A 223 36.04 5.42 3.77
C GLY A 223 35.00 4.81 2.84
N GLY A 224 35.07 5.12 1.54
CA GLY A 224 34.17 4.63 0.47
C GLY A 224 33.09 5.63 0.07
N LYS A 225 32.52 5.44 -1.13
CA LYS A 225 31.33 6.14 -1.63
C LYS A 225 30.25 5.10 -1.86
N PHE A 226 29.09 5.29 -1.25
CA PHE A 226 27.98 4.34 -1.27
C PHE A 226 26.71 4.98 -1.81
N GLU A 227 25.82 4.17 -2.38
CA GLU A 227 24.50 4.57 -2.87
C GLU A 227 23.45 3.63 -2.29
N VAL A 228 22.29 4.16 -1.88
CA VAL A 228 21.14 3.32 -1.46
C VAL A 228 20.28 3.00 -2.67
N SER A 229 20.04 1.72 -2.94
CA SER A 229 19.19 1.26 -4.04
C SER A 229 17.69 1.38 -3.68
N THR A 230 17.19 2.62 -3.57
CA THR A 230 15.82 2.93 -3.14
C THR A 230 14.77 2.22 -3.98
N ARG A 231 14.95 2.16 -5.31
CA ARG A 231 13.98 1.52 -6.22
C ARG A 231 13.75 0.04 -5.89
N GLN A 232 14.82 -0.74 -5.71
CA GLN A 232 14.71 -2.17 -5.40
C GLN A 232 14.08 -2.40 -4.03
N LEU A 233 14.43 -1.56 -3.05
CA LEU A 233 13.86 -1.65 -1.70
C LEU A 233 12.36 -1.32 -1.69
N VAL A 234 11.94 -0.28 -2.43
CA VAL A 234 10.52 0.08 -2.57
C VAL A 234 9.73 -0.99 -3.31
N GLU A 235 10.26 -1.52 -4.42
CA GLU A 235 9.63 -2.63 -5.15
C GLU A 235 9.45 -3.87 -4.25
N HIS A 236 10.47 -4.19 -3.43
CA HIS A 236 10.39 -5.28 -2.46
C HIS A 236 9.36 -4.99 -1.35
N LEU A 237 9.35 -3.77 -0.82
CA LEU A 237 8.38 -3.36 0.21
C LEU A 237 6.94 -3.44 -0.31
N ARG A 238 6.69 -2.94 -1.53
CA ARG A 238 5.40 -3.05 -2.21
C ARG A 238 4.98 -4.51 -2.39
N GLY A 239 5.89 -5.37 -2.85
CA GLY A 239 5.62 -6.80 -2.97
C GLY A 239 5.24 -7.46 -1.64
N ARG A 240 5.91 -7.09 -0.54
CA ARG A 240 5.57 -7.58 0.81
C ARG A 240 4.20 -7.10 1.28
N VAL A 241 3.86 -5.83 1.06
CA VAL A 241 2.54 -5.28 1.40
C VAL A 241 1.44 -5.95 0.60
N LEU A 242 1.65 -6.17 -0.70
CA LEU A 242 0.69 -6.90 -1.55
C LEU A 242 0.48 -8.33 -1.07
N HIS A 243 1.57 -9.06 -0.79
CA HIS A 243 1.48 -10.41 -0.25
C HIS A 243 0.71 -10.43 1.08
N ARG A 244 0.95 -9.45 1.95
CA ARG A 244 0.25 -9.33 3.23
C ARG A 244 -1.24 -9.03 3.05
N ALA A 245 -1.60 -8.15 2.11
CA ALA A 245 -3.00 -7.86 1.79
C ALA A 245 -3.75 -9.13 1.31
N VAL A 246 -3.11 -9.94 0.46
CA VAL A 246 -3.68 -11.23 0.01
C VAL A 246 -3.80 -12.23 1.17
N LEU A 247 -2.80 -12.27 2.07
CA LEU A 247 -2.82 -13.12 3.25
C LEU A 247 -4.00 -12.78 4.17
N ASP A 248 -4.20 -11.49 4.46
CA ASP A 248 -5.25 -11.03 5.37
C ASP A 248 -6.65 -11.21 4.75
N ALA A 249 -6.80 -11.06 3.42
CA ALA A 249 -8.09 -11.17 2.74
C ALA A 249 -8.50 -12.61 2.37
N HIS A 250 -7.54 -13.45 1.95
CA HIS A 250 -7.82 -14.79 1.38
C HIS A 250 -7.18 -15.95 2.14
N GLY A 251 -6.39 -15.65 3.18
CA GLY A 251 -5.72 -16.64 4.02
C GLY A 251 -4.38 -17.12 3.48
N GLU A 252 -3.71 -17.94 4.29
CA GLU A 252 -2.32 -18.36 4.06
C GLU A 252 -2.13 -19.20 2.80
N VAL A 253 -3.05 -20.14 2.55
CA VAL A 253 -2.98 -21.03 1.39
C VAL A 253 -3.08 -20.23 0.08
N ALA A 254 -3.94 -19.22 0.04
CA ALA A 254 -4.12 -18.36 -1.12
C ALA A 254 -2.88 -17.48 -1.38
N ALA A 255 -2.30 -16.90 -0.33
CA ALA A 255 -1.07 -16.11 -0.43
C ALA A 255 0.12 -16.96 -0.90
N ARG A 256 0.20 -18.22 -0.44
CA ARG A 256 1.20 -19.19 -0.91
C ARG A 256 1.04 -19.50 -2.40
N ILE A 257 -0.18 -19.77 -2.86
CA ILE A 257 -0.47 -20.00 -4.28
C ILE A 257 -0.06 -18.78 -5.12
N CYS A 258 -0.38 -17.56 -4.67
CA CYS A 258 0.02 -16.33 -5.35
C CYS A 258 1.56 -16.21 -5.45
N SER A 259 2.28 -16.49 -4.36
CA SER A 259 3.76 -16.47 -4.36
C SER A 259 4.37 -17.48 -5.33
N ILE A 260 3.78 -18.68 -5.42
CA ILE A 260 4.21 -19.73 -6.36
C ILE A 260 3.98 -19.27 -7.80
N LEU A 261 2.81 -18.69 -8.09
CA LEU A 261 2.48 -18.15 -9.42
C LEU A 261 3.37 -16.97 -9.80
N GLU A 262 3.74 -16.10 -8.85
CA GLU A 262 4.70 -15.02 -9.12
C GLU A 262 6.10 -15.54 -9.45
N THR A 263 6.54 -16.62 -8.80
CA THR A 263 7.89 -17.17 -8.96
C THR A 263 8.01 -18.04 -10.21
N LYS A 264 7.01 -18.88 -10.48
CA LYS A 264 7.02 -19.85 -11.58
C LYS A 264 6.34 -19.33 -12.86
N GLY A 265 5.54 -18.27 -12.76
CA GLY A 265 4.84 -17.67 -13.89
C GLY A 265 3.51 -18.35 -14.21
N HIS A 266 3.40 -18.94 -15.40
CA HIS A 266 2.18 -19.58 -15.89
C HIS A 266 2.13 -21.05 -15.47
N LEU A 267 1.08 -21.45 -14.74
CA LEU A 267 0.93 -22.82 -14.26
C LEU A 267 -0.50 -23.36 -14.42
N GLU A 268 -0.60 -24.67 -14.65
CA GLU A 268 -1.86 -25.40 -14.59
C GLU A 268 -2.28 -25.69 -13.15
N SER A 269 -3.58 -25.96 -12.94
CA SER A 269 -4.12 -26.18 -11.59
C SER A 269 -3.48 -27.37 -10.84
N GLU A 270 -3.12 -28.45 -11.55
CA GLU A 270 -2.48 -29.62 -10.95
C GLU A 270 -1.03 -29.34 -10.55
N ALA A 271 -0.29 -28.61 -11.39
CA ALA A 271 1.08 -28.18 -11.09
C ALA A 271 1.13 -27.21 -9.89
N VAL A 272 0.14 -26.32 -9.77
CA VAL A 272 -0.02 -25.45 -8.59
C VAL A 272 -0.29 -26.28 -7.33
N ALA A 273 -1.15 -27.31 -7.42
CA ALA A 273 -1.46 -28.18 -6.29
C ALA A 273 -0.24 -28.95 -5.78
N GLN A 274 0.54 -29.53 -6.70
CA GLN A 274 1.80 -30.21 -6.37
C GLN A 274 2.80 -29.23 -5.74
N ALA A 275 2.95 -28.02 -6.30
CA ALA A 275 3.88 -27.02 -5.80
C ALA A 275 3.49 -26.45 -4.43
N ALA A 276 2.19 -26.29 -4.16
CA ALA A 276 1.68 -25.74 -2.91
C ALA A 276 1.56 -26.80 -1.80
N MET A 277 1.64 -28.09 -2.15
CA MET A 277 1.34 -29.24 -1.29
C MET A 277 -0.09 -29.17 -0.72
N VAL A 278 -1.05 -28.84 -1.58
CA VAL A 278 -2.47 -28.69 -1.24
C VAL A 278 -3.30 -29.60 -2.14
N PRO A 279 -4.37 -30.24 -1.65
CA PRO A 279 -5.24 -31.07 -2.48
C PRO A 279 -5.77 -30.31 -3.71
N ALA A 280 -5.79 -30.97 -4.87
CA ALA A 280 -6.17 -30.34 -6.14
C ALA A 280 -7.62 -29.79 -6.15
N LYS A 281 -8.51 -30.35 -5.32
CA LYS A 281 -9.88 -29.85 -5.15
C LYS A 281 -9.88 -28.45 -4.53
N ASP A 282 -9.15 -28.28 -3.43
CA ASP A 282 -9.11 -27.03 -2.67
C ASP A 282 -8.38 -25.94 -3.46
N VAL A 283 -7.30 -26.30 -4.17
CA VAL A 283 -6.58 -25.37 -5.05
C VAL A 283 -7.50 -24.82 -6.14
N ARG A 284 -8.32 -25.66 -6.78
CA ARG A 284 -9.27 -25.19 -7.79
C ARG A 284 -10.26 -24.19 -7.20
N GLU A 285 -10.80 -24.46 -6.02
CA GLU A 285 -11.71 -23.53 -5.34
C GLU A 285 -11.03 -22.18 -5.02
N ILE A 286 -9.81 -22.22 -4.48
CA ILE A 286 -9.04 -21.02 -4.14
C ILE A 286 -8.67 -20.22 -5.40
N LEU A 287 -8.27 -20.88 -6.48
CA LEU A 287 -7.97 -20.22 -7.76
C LEU A 287 -9.21 -19.51 -8.31
N HIS A 288 -10.38 -20.16 -8.30
CA HIS A 288 -11.61 -19.51 -8.74
C HIS A 288 -12.00 -18.34 -7.83
N ARG A 289 -11.76 -18.43 -6.52
CA ARG A 289 -11.97 -17.32 -5.58
C ARG A 289 -11.06 -16.13 -5.88
N LEU A 290 -9.77 -16.39 -6.08
CA LEU A 290 -8.78 -15.37 -6.46
C LEU A 290 -9.03 -14.75 -7.84
N TYR A 291 -9.62 -15.52 -8.74
CA TYR A 291 -10.01 -15.04 -10.07
C TYR A 291 -11.20 -14.07 -9.96
N ARG A 292 -12.21 -14.39 -9.13
CA ARG A 292 -13.34 -13.49 -8.86
C ARG A 292 -12.91 -12.18 -8.22
N SER A 293 -11.90 -12.21 -7.34
CA SER A 293 -11.32 -11.00 -6.75
C SER A 293 -10.33 -10.28 -7.68
N ASN A 294 -10.22 -10.66 -8.97
CA ASN A 294 -9.34 -10.00 -9.96
C ASN A 294 -7.83 -10.02 -9.63
N ILE A 295 -7.39 -10.84 -8.67
CA ILE A 295 -5.97 -10.96 -8.29
C ILE A 295 -5.20 -11.78 -9.33
N ILE A 296 -5.78 -12.89 -9.79
CA ILE A 296 -5.20 -13.77 -10.80
C ILE A 296 -5.95 -13.67 -12.12
N SER A 297 -5.26 -14.00 -13.21
CA SER A 297 -5.83 -14.08 -14.55
C SER A 297 -5.76 -15.52 -15.06
N LEU A 298 -6.77 -15.89 -15.86
CA LEU A 298 -6.85 -17.17 -16.53
C LEU A 298 -6.52 -16.97 -18.02
N LEU A 299 -5.55 -17.72 -18.53
CA LEU A 299 -5.19 -17.75 -19.93
C LEU A 299 -5.63 -19.09 -20.52
N ASN A 300 -6.41 -19.02 -21.60
CA ASN A 300 -6.88 -20.19 -22.32
C ASN A 300 -6.04 -20.35 -23.59
N LEU A 301 -5.28 -21.43 -23.67
CA LEU A 301 -4.52 -21.79 -24.87
C LEU A 301 -5.23 -22.92 -25.61
N GLN A 302 -5.55 -22.71 -26.88
CA GLN A 302 -6.11 -23.74 -27.74
C GLN A 302 -4.97 -24.48 -28.45
N MET A 303 -4.90 -25.80 -28.31
CA MET A 303 -3.90 -26.61 -29.00
C MET A 303 -4.25 -26.85 -30.48
N SER A 304 -5.53 -26.69 -30.85
CA SER A 304 -6.04 -26.89 -32.21
C SER A 304 -6.62 -25.59 -32.80
N LYS A 305 -6.66 -25.49 -34.14
CA LYS A 305 -7.27 -24.37 -34.86
C LYS A 305 -8.79 -24.28 -34.66
N GLN A 306 -9.43 -25.40 -34.29
CA GLN A 306 -10.84 -25.40 -33.92
C GLN A 306 -10.97 -25.14 -32.42
N HIS A 307 -11.74 -24.12 -32.06
CA HIS A 307 -11.98 -23.76 -30.67
C HIS A 307 -12.85 -24.83 -30.00
N ASN A 308 -12.22 -25.73 -29.22
CA ASN A 308 -12.91 -26.78 -28.46
C ASN A 308 -12.36 -26.82 -27.03
N GLN A 309 -13.24 -26.75 -26.04
CA GLN A 309 -12.88 -26.75 -24.62
C GLN A 309 -12.15 -28.02 -24.17
N SER A 310 -12.34 -29.16 -24.84
CA SER A 310 -11.60 -30.39 -24.54
C SER A 310 -10.12 -30.33 -24.91
N ASN A 311 -9.75 -29.44 -25.84
CA ASN A 311 -8.36 -29.23 -26.30
C ASN A 311 -7.75 -27.93 -25.73
N ALA A 312 -8.42 -27.33 -24.74
CA ALA A 312 -8.02 -26.07 -24.13
C ALA A 312 -7.18 -26.32 -22.88
N ILE A 313 -6.00 -25.69 -22.81
CA ILE A 313 -5.15 -25.67 -21.61
C ILE A 313 -5.43 -24.39 -20.85
N PHE A 314 -5.70 -24.54 -19.56
CA PHE A 314 -6.02 -23.45 -18.63
C PHE A 314 -4.79 -23.11 -17.78
N LEU A 315 -4.16 -21.97 -18.08
CA LEU A 315 -2.99 -21.48 -17.37
C LEU A 315 -3.36 -20.32 -16.45
N TRP A 316 -3.04 -20.47 -15.17
CA TRP A 316 -3.19 -19.42 -14.17
C TRP A 316 -1.95 -18.54 -14.13
N THR A 317 -2.15 -17.24 -13.98
CA THR A 317 -1.05 -16.27 -13.89
C THR A 317 -1.40 -15.11 -12.97
N VAL A 318 -0.41 -14.64 -12.22
CA VAL A 318 -0.51 -13.40 -11.43
C VAL A 318 0.05 -12.27 -12.27
N ARG A 319 -0.77 -11.25 -12.55
CA ARG A 319 -0.31 -10.00 -13.13
C ARG A 319 -0.15 -8.98 -12.02
N ARG A 320 1.08 -8.75 -11.55
CA ARG A 320 1.42 -7.74 -10.53
C ARG A 320 0.72 -6.38 -10.69
N PRO A 321 0.69 -5.74 -11.88
CA PRO A 321 0.03 -4.44 -12.01
C PRO A 321 -1.50 -4.52 -11.80
N ARG A 322 -2.13 -5.65 -12.16
CA ARG A 322 -3.57 -5.85 -11.95
C ARG A 322 -3.86 -6.05 -10.46
N MET A 323 -3.13 -6.96 -9.82
CA MET A 323 -3.23 -7.21 -8.38
C MET A 323 -2.99 -5.92 -7.58
N PHE A 324 -1.97 -5.14 -7.95
CA PHE A 324 -1.68 -3.86 -7.31
C PHE A 324 -2.85 -2.87 -7.42
N ARG A 325 -3.44 -2.70 -8.61
CA ARG A 325 -4.60 -1.81 -8.78
C ARG A 325 -5.80 -2.27 -7.96
N THR A 326 -6.11 -3.55 -7.99
CA THR A 326 -7.23 -4.11 -7.21
C THR A 326 -7.06 -3.87 -5.71
N VAL A 327 -5.87 -4.18 -5.16
CA VAL A 327 -5.59 -3.97 -3.73
C VAL A 327 -5.69 -2.49 -3.38
N VAL A 328 -5.14 -1.60 -4.21
CA VAL A 328 -5.21 -0.16 -3.99
C VAL A 328 -6.66 0.35 -4.03
N ASP A 329 -7.48 -0.11 -4.97
CA ASP A 329 -8.88 0.27 -5.08
C ASP A 329 -9.68 -0.21 -3.86
N ASP A 330 -9.43 -1.45 -3.41
CA ASP A 330 -10.08 -2.00 -2.21
C ASP A 330 -9.68 -1.25 -0.95
N MET A 331 -8.41 -0.87 -0.81
CA MET A 331 -7.94 -0.01 0.29
C MET A 331 -8.57 1.38 0.25
N CYS A 332 -8.70 2.00 -0.93
CA CYS A 332 -9.36 3.29 -1.08
C CYS A 332 -10.84 3.20 -0.68
N ARG A 333 -11.55 2.16 -1.11
CA ARG A 333 -12.95 1.90 -0.70
C ARG A 333 -13.05 1.68 0.81
N ALA A 334 -12.16 0.89 1.39
CA ALA A 334 -12.13 0.65 2.83
C ALA A 334 -11.93 1.96 3.62
N LEU A 335 -11.01 2.83 3.18
CA LEU A 335 -10.77 4.13 3.79
C LEU A 335 -12.01 5.03 3.73
N VAL A 336 -12.69 5.10 2.58
CA VAL A 336 -13.94 5.85 2.43
C VAL A 336 -15.02 5.30 3.36
N ASN A 337 -15.19 3.98 3.42
CA ASN A 337 -16.17 3.35 4.29
C ASN A 337 -15.90 3.61 5.78
N LEU A 338 -14.64 3.60 6.21
CA LEU A 338 -14.27 3.95 7.59
C LEU A 338 -14.57 5.41 7.91
N ARG A 339 -14.28 6.34 6.99
CA ARG A 339 -14.60 7.76 7.18
C ARG A 339 -16.11 8.01 7.24
N LEU A 340 -16.88 7.39 6.35
CA LEU A 340 -18.34 7.44 6.38
C LEU A 340 -18.89 6.86 7.68
N ARG A 341 -18.34 5.73 8.15
CA ARG A 341 -18.74 5.14 9.43
C ARG A 341 -18.45 6.09 10.58
N ARG A 342 -17.25 6.69 10.62
CA ARG A 342 -16.88 7.68 11.64
C ARG A 342 -17.83 8.87 11.66
N GLN A 343 -18.19 9.40 10.49
CA GLN A 343 -19.14 10.49 10.37
C GLN A 343 -20.51 10.09 10.92
N HIS A 344 -21.00 8.90 10.56
CA HIS A 344 -22.27 8.38 11.07
C HIS A 344 -22.26 8.21 12.60
N GLU A 345 -21.18 7.68 13.18
CA GLU A 345 -21.05 7.59 14.64
C GLU A 345 -21.10 8.97 15.30
N ILE A 346 -20.44 9.98 14.72
CA ILE A 346 -20.48 11.36 15.23
C ILE A 346 -21.89 11.96 15.17
N GLU A 347 -22.64 11.68 14.10
CA GLU A 347 -24.03 12.14 13.95
C GLU A 347 -24.94 11.48 14.99
N VAL A 348 -24.78 10.18 15.24
CA VAL A 348 -25.53 9.45 16.29
C VAL A 348 -25.14 9.91 17.69
N GLY A 349 -23.85 10.20 17.91
CA GLY A 349 -23.30 10.64 19.20
C GLY A 349 -23.35 12.15 19.45
N LYS A 350 -24.05 12.93 18.60
CA LYS A 350 -24.08 14.39 18.68
C LYS A 350 -24.56 14.89 20.05
N ASP A 351 -25.62 14.28 20.58
CA ASP A 351 -26.18 14.63 21.89
C ASP A 351 -25.20 14.37 23.04
N TRP A 352 -24.38 13.31 22.94
CA TRP A 352 -23.31 13.05 23.92
C TRP A 352 -22.19 14.08 23.83
N ILE A 353 -21.83 14.51 22.62
CA ILE A 353 -20.78 15.52 22.38
C ILE A 353 -21.22 16.90 22.87
N GLU A 354 -22.47 17.29 22.63
CA GLU A 354 -23.01 18.58 23.08
C GLU A 354 -23.05 18.67 24.61
N ARG A 355 -23.55 17.62 25.27
CA ARG A 355 -23.56 17.54 26.73
C ARG A 355 -22.15 17.55 27.34
N ALA A 356 -21.19 16.87 26.72
CA ALA A 356 -19.79 16.93 27.17
C ALA A 356 -19.20 18.34 27.05
N LYS A 357 -19.51 19.08 25.97
CA LYS A 357 -19.06 20.47 25.79
C LYS A 357 -19.69 21.42 26.82
N GLU A 358 -20.96 21.22 27.14
CA GLU A 358 -21.67 22.00 28.16
C GLU A 358 -21.10 21.73 29.56
N ALA A 359 -20.76 20.48 29.89
CA ALA A 359 -20.10 20.12 31.14
C ALA A 359 -18.72 20.76 31.31
N ASP A 360 -17.89 20.78 30.24
CA ASP A 360 -16.56 21.42 30.25
C ASP A 360 -16.62 22.94 30.46
N VAL A 361 -17.71 23.60 30.04
CA VAL A 361 -17.90 25.06 30.15
C VAL A 361 -18.65 25.44 31.43
N GLY A 362 -19.56 24.60 31.91
CA GLY A 362 -20.50 24.89 32.99
C GLY A 362 -20.03 24.50 34.39
N GLY A 363 -19.05 23.61 34.55
CA GLY A 363 -18.46 23.26 35.86
C GLY A 363 -19.41 22.62 36.89
N GLU A 364 -20.67 22.35 36.56
CA GLU A 364 -21.67 21.83 37.49
C GLU A 364 -21.99 20.35 37.21
N GLU A 365 -21.50 19.48 38.10
CA GLU A 365 -21.67 18.03 38.12
C GLU A 365 -23.08 17.56 38.55
N GLU A 366 -24.16 18.25 38.17
CA GLU A 366 -25.45 18.00 38.83
C GLU A 366 -26.30 16.86 38.26
N ASN A 367 -25.88 16.17 37.18
CA ASN A 367 -26.52 14.89 36.84
C ASN A 367 -25.69 13.99 35.91
N ASP A 368 -24.48 13.63 36.33
CA ASP A 368 -23.67 12.66 35.60
C ASP A 368 -24.08 11.23 35.97
N ASN A 369 -25.12 10.73 35.29
CA ASN A 369 -25.49 9.34 35.36
C ASN A 369 -24.25 8.48 35.01
N ALA A 370 -23.77 7.65 35.94
CA ALA A 370 -22.52 6.88 35.76
C ALA A 370 -22.55 6.01 34.50
N LEU A 371 -23.74 5.57 34.10
CA LEU A 371 -23.98 4.83 32.86
C LEU A 371 -23.66 5.66 31.61
N ASP A 372 -23.95 6.95 31.62
CA ASP A 372 -23.75 7.85 30.49
C ASP A 372 -22.27 8.20 30.32
N ARG A 373 -21.51 8.41 31.41
CA ARG A 373 -20.04 8.50 31.37
C ARG A 373 -19.41 7.25 30.75
N ILE A 374 -19.89 6.05 31.11
CA ILE A 374 -19.41 4.78 30.54
C ILE A 374 -19.74 4.68 29.04
N ASN A 375 -20.95 5.08 28.64
CA ASN A 375 -21.38 5.05 27.24
C ASN A 375 -20.59 6.05 26.39
N TYR A 376 -20.34 7.27 26.90
CA TYR A 376 -19.50 8.25 26.25
C TYR A 376 -18.05 7.78 26.11
N GLY A 377 -17.50 7.12 27.14
CA GLY A 377 -16.18 6.50 27.06
C GLY A 377 -16.09 5.42 25.97
N ARG A 378 -17.11 4.57 25.85
CA ARG A 378 -17.18 3.56 24.77
C ARG A 378 -17.30 4.21 23.38
N PHE A 379 -18.06 5.29 23.28
CA PHE A 379 -18.19 6.08 22.05
C PHE A 379 -16.84 6.67 21.61
N CYS A 380 -16.12 7.32 22.51
CA CYS A 380 -14.78 7.87 22.23
C CYS A 380 -13.80 6.78 21.81
N GLN A 381 -13.78 5.65 22.52
CA GLN A 381 -12.96 4.49 22.13
C GLN A 381 -13.35 3.94 20.75
N GLY A 382 -14.63 3.97 20.40
CA GLY A 382 -15.13 3.60 19.07
C GLY A 382 -14.55 4.51 17.98
N LEU A 383 -14.59 5.82 18.19
CA LEU A 383 -14.01 6.80 17.25
C LEU A 383 -12.49 6.65 17.14
N GLU A 384 -11.78 6.51 18.26
CA GLU A 384 -10.32 6.30 18.27
C GLU A 384 -9.92 5.05 17.49
N ARG A 385 -10.70 3.96 17.59
CA ARG A 385 -10.45 2.73 16.80
C ARG A 385 -10.60 2.99 15.30
N LEU A 386 -11.61 3.74 14.89
CA LEU A 386 -11.82 4.09 13.49
C LEU A 386 -10.70 5.01 12.98
N ASP A 387 -10.27 5.97 13.78
CA ASP A 387 -9.18 6.89 13.43
C ASP A 387 -7.84 6.16 13.31
N ASN A 388 -7.53 5.27 14.26
CA ASN A 388 -6.34 4.42 14.19
C ASN A 388 -6.36 3.50 12.96
N ALA A 389 -7.52 2.91 12.63
CA ALA A 389 -7.66 2.10 11.42
C ALA A 389 -7.46 2.93 10.14
N CYS A 390 -7.95 4.17 10.10
CA CYS A 390 -7.71 5.09 8.98
C CYS A 390 -6.23 5.40 8.83
N LEU A 391 -5.51 5.69 9.93
CA LEU A 391 -4.08 5.98 9.91
C LEU A 391 -3.25 4.78 9.43
N GLN A 392 -3.61 3.56 9.84
CA GLN A 392 -2.94 2.33 9.38
C GLN A 392 -3.16 2.07 7.88
N LEU A 393 -4.38 2.29 7.38
CA LEU A 393 -4.66 2.20 5.95
C LEU A 393 -3.94 3.28 5.14
N ASP A 394 -3.80 4.48 5.70
CA ASP A 394 -3.07 5.58 5.06
C ASP A 394 -1.56 5.28 4.97
N GLU A 395 -0.94 4.75 6.03
CA GLU A 395 0.47 4.34 6.01
C GLU A 395 0.72 3.26 4.92
N THR A 396 -0.18 2.29 4.81
CA THR A 396 -0.07 1.24 3.79
C THR A 396 -0.33 1.77 2.38
N LEU A 397 -1.25 2.72 2.21
CA LEU A 397 -1.51 3.39 0.92
C LEU A 397 -0.30 4.24 0.48
N MET A 398 0.33 4.96 1.40
CA MET A 398 1.55 5.73 1.15
C MET A 398 2.67 4.85 0.57
N VAL A 399 2.85 3.64 1.11
CA VAL A 399 3.85 2.68 0.59
C VAL A 399 3.51 2.22 -0.84
N LEU A 400 2.22 2.02 -1.14
CA LEU A 400 1.80 1.55 -2.45
C LEU A 400 1.88 2.68 -3.50
N LYS A 401 1.30 3.85 -3.25
CA LYS A 401 1.19 4.94 -4.23
C LYS A 401 2.37 5.92 -4.23
N ASP A 402 2.83 6.37 -3.07
CA ASP A 402 3.69 7.55 -2.96
C ASP A 402 5.20 7.21 -2.96
N PHE A 403 5.56 5.97 -2.66
CA PHE A 403 6.96 5.57 -2.49
C PHE A 403 7.75 5.30 -3.76
#